data_AF-A0A7C6WP10-F1
#
_entry.id   AF-A0A7C6WP10-F1
#
_cell.length_a   1.000
_cell.length_b   1.000
_cell.length_c   1.000
_cell.angle_alpha   90.00
_cell.angle_beta   90.00
_cell.angle_gamma   90.00
#
_symmetry.space_group_name_H-M   'P 1'
#
loop_
_entity.id
_entity.type
_entity.pdbx_description
1 polymer ?
#
loop_
_entity_poly.entity_id
_entity_poly.type
_entity_poly.pdbx_seq_one_letter_code
_entity_poly.pdbx_strand_id
1 'polypeptide(L)'
;PPIDVLPSLSRLKDKGIGDGKTREDHADLMNQLFAIYAQGKEVLELASILGDSALTDLDKLYGTFTERFEEVYLNQSFYENRSIEETLDIGWELLSILPKTELKRIRDVFIDKYYHTEDD
;
A
#
# COMPACT_ATOMS: atom_id res chain seq x y z
N PRO A 1 -0.91 7.05 13.79
CA PRO A 1 -1.97 8.07 14.09
C PRO A 1 -3.28 7.65 13.40
N PRO A 2 -4.48 8.00 13.90
CA PRO A 2 -5.74 7.56 13.32
C PRO A 2 -6.15 8.44 12.12
N ILE A 3 -5.46 8.29 10.99
CA ILE A 3 -5.74 9.03 9.75
C ILE A 3 -6.48 8.14 8.76
N ASP A 4 -7.58 8.64 8.20
CA ASP A 4 -8.26 7.99 7.08
C ASP A 4 -7.72 8.54 5.74
N VAL A 5 -7.07 7.67 4.98
CA VAL A 5 -6.41 8.04 3.73
C VAL A 5 -7.36 8.17 2.54
N LEU A 6 -8.49 7.46 2.53
CA LEU A 6 -9.42 7.45 1.38
C LEU A 6 -10.08 8.82 1.10
N PRO A 7 -10.57 9.57 2.12
CA PRO A 7 -11.09 10.92 1.91
C PRO A 7 -10.00 12.00 1.90
N SER A 8 -8.75 11.64 2.23
CA SER A 8 -7.65 12.60 2.34
C SER A 8 -7.04 12.91 0.97
N LEU A 9 -6.77 14.20 0.71
CA LEU A 9 -6.19 14.64 -0.58
C LEU A 9 -5.20 15.79 -0.41
N SER A 10 -4.01 15.65 -0.99
CA SER A 10 -3.07 16.75 -1.20
C SER A 10 -3.05 17.18 -2.66
N ARG A 11 -3.58 18.38 -2.95
CA ARG A 11 -3.65 18.93 -4.32
C ARG A 11 -2.29 19.34 -4.89
N LEU A 12 -1.29 19.54 -4.03
CA LEU A 12 0.05 19.96 -4.43
C LEU A 12 1.06 18.80 -4.44
N LYS A 13 0.61 17.58 -4.10
CA LYS A 13 1.45 16.39 -3.99
C LYS A 13 2.39 16.21 -5.17
N ASP A 14 1.86 16.31 -6.39
CA ASP A 14 2.62 16.01 -7.61
C ASP A 14 3.79 17.00 -7.83
N LYS A 15 3.76 18.17 -7.17
CA LYS A 15 4.88 19.12 -7.14
C LYS A 15 5.91 18.82 -6.05
N GLY A 16 5.62 17.93 -5.10
CA GLY A 16 6.48 17.61 -3.97
C GLY A 16 7.16 16.24 -4.03
N ILE A 17 6.80 15.37 -4.98
CA ILE A 17 7.29 13.99 -5.06
C ILE A 17 8.12 13.73 -6.31
N GLY A 18 8.74 12.56 -6.38
CA GLY A 18 9.54 12.11 -7.52
C GLY A 18 11.04 12.39 -7.37
N ASP A 19 11.76 12.16 -8.46
CA ASP A 19 13.21 12.33 -8.54
C ASP A 19 13.65 13.75 -8.17
N GLY A 20 14.77 13.84 -7.46
CA GLY A 20 15.31 15.08 -6.90
C GLY A 20 14.51 15.72 -5.75
N LYS A 21 13.44 15.06 -5.27
CA LYS A 21 12.64 15.52 -4.11
C LYS A 21 12.45 14.46 -3.04
N THR A 22 12.04 13.27 -3.46
CA THR A 22 11.84 12.11 -2.59
C THR A 22 12.53 10.92 -3.26
N ARG A 23 11.79 10.06 -3.96
CA ARG A 23 12.29 8.95 -4.76
C ARG A 23 11.47 8.78 -6.04
N GLU A 24 12.06 8.16 -7.06
CA GLU A 24 11.52 8.04 -8.42
C GLU A 24 10.20 7.24 -8.50
N ASP A 25 9.98 6.32 -7.57
CA ASP A 25 8.84 5.39 -7.47
C ASP A 25 7.65 5.93 -6.68
N HIS A 26 7.81 7.06 -5.96
CA HIS A 26 6.84 7.57 -5.00
C HIS A 26 5.41 7.64 -5.57
N ALA A 27 5.24 8.24 -6.76
CA ALA A 27 3.92 8.43 -7.34
C ALA A 27 3.23 7.09 -7.65
N ASP A 28 3.96 6.17 -8.27
CA ASP A 28 3.48 4.85 -8.67
C ASP A 28 3.11 4.03 -7.43
N LEU A 29 4.02 3.95 -6.46
CA LEU A 29 3.81 3.21 -5.21
C LEU A 29 2.60 3.74 -4.45
N MET A 30 2.51 5.05 -4.24
CA MET A 30 1.39 5.66 -3.52
C MET A 30 0.05 5.38 -4.22
N ASN A 31 0.00 5.48 -5.56
CA ASN A 31 -1.23 5.20 -6.32
C ASN A 31 -1.63 3.72 -6.23
N GLN A 32 -0.65 2.80 -6.22
CA GLN A 32 -0.90 1.37 -6.07
C GLN A 32 -1.41 1.04 -4.66
N LEU A 33 -0.75 1.54 -3.61
CA LEU A 33 -1.17 1.36 -2.22
C LEU A 33 -2.59 1.88 -1.99
N PHE A 34 -2.92 3.06 -2.49
CA PHE A 34 -4.26 3.64 -2.38
C PHE A 34 -5.32 2.74 -3.04
N ALA A 35 -5.03 2.23 -4.24
CA ALA A 35 -5.98 1.39 -4.97
C ALA A 35 -6.22 0.05 -4.28
N ILE A 36 -5.15 -0.61 -3.81
CA ILE A 36 -5.27 -1.87 -3.07
C ILE A 36 -6.01 -1.64 -1.75
N TYR A 37 -5.66 -0.59 -1.01
CA TYR A 37 -6.31 -0.29 0.26
C TYR A 37 -7.81 -0.07 0.08
N ALA A 38 -8.22 0.72 -0.93
CA ALA A 38 -9.63 0.93 -1.26
C ALA A 38 -10.36 -0.40 -1.55
N GLN A 39 -9.79 -1.24 -2.41
CA GLN A 39 -10.38 -2.55 -2.73
C GLN A 39 -10.43 -3.48 -1.51
N GLY A 40 -9.38 -3.52 -0.69
CA GLY A 40 -9.36 -4.35 0.51
C GLY A 40 -10.35 -3.88 1.58
N LYS A 41 -10.67 -2.58 1.67
CA LYS A 41 -11.79 -2.12 2.53
C LYS A 41 -13.14 -2.67 2.06
N GLU A 42 -13.39 -2.72 0.75
CA GLU A 42 -14.61 -3.33 0.20
C GLU A 42 -14.66 -4.85 0.50
N VAL A 43 -13.51 -5.53 0.41
CA VAL A 43 -13.40 -6.96 0.76
C VAL A 43 -13.72 -7.19 2.24
N LEU A 44 -13.15 -6.40 3.16
CA LEU A 44 -13.41 -6.53 4.59
C LEU A 44 -14.87 -6.23 4.94
N GLU A 45 -15.49 -5.26 4.26
CA GLU A 45 -16.93 -4.98 4.40
C GLU A 45 -17.75 -6.19 3.94
N LEU A 46 -17.45 -6.75 2.77
CA LEU A 46 -18.14 -7.94 2.25
C LEU A 46 -18.00 -9.13 3.21
N ALA A 47 -16.79 -9.36 3.73
CA ALA A 47 -16.50 -10.41 4.70
C ALA A 47 -17.32 -10.23 5.98
N SER A 48 -17.47 -9.00 6.47
CA SER A 48 -18.27 -8.72 7.67
C SER A 48 -19.76 -9.02 7.51
N ILE A 49 -20.27 -9.00 6.27
CA ILE A 49 -21.69 -9.25 5.95
C ILE A 49 -21.94 -10.73 5.61
N LEU A 50 -21.06 -11.34 4.81
CA LEU A 50 -21.27 -12.69 4.24
C LEU A 50 -20.44 -13.79 4.93
N GLY A 51 -19.41 -13.40 5.70
CA GLY A 51 -18.41 -14.28 6.31
C GLY A 51 -17.24 -14.63 5.37
N ASP A 52 -16.11 -15.00 5.97
CA ASP A 52 -14.84 -15.27 5.26
C ASP A 52 -14.93 -16.41 4.23
N SER A 53 -15.91 -17.30 4.36
CA SER A 53 -16.12 -18.41 3.43
C SER A 53 -16.56 -17.96 2.04
N ALA A 54 -17.05 -16.73 1.90
CA ALA A 54 -17.44 -16.13 0.62
C ALA A 54 -16.25 -15.51 -0.15
N LEU A 55 -15.09 -15.36 0.49
CA LEU A 55 -13.93 -14.70 -0.10
C LEU A 55 -13.10 -15.65 -0.97
N THR A 56 -12.65 -15.16 -2.12
CA THR A 56 -11.62 -15.83 -2.91
C THR A 56 -10.27 -15.77 -2.19
N ASP A 57 -9.32 -16.61 -2.59
CA ASP A 57 -7.97 -16.56 -2.00
C ASP A 57 -7.27 -15.23 -2.28
N LEU A 58 -7.56 -14.61 -3.44
CA LEU A 58 -7.07 -13.28 -3.74
C LEU A 58 -7.71 -12.22 -2.82
N ASP A 59 -9.01 -12.29 -2.58
CA ASP A 59 -9.70 -11.37 -1.65
C ASP A 59 -9.09 -11.45 -0.25
N LYS A 60 -8.77 -12.67 0.23
CA LYS A 60 -8.08 -12.84 1.52
C LYS A 60 -6.75 -12.11 1.55
N LEU A 61 -5.95 -12.16 0.48
CA LEU A 61 -4.70 -11.39 0.39
C LEU A 61 -4.93 -9.87 0.42
N TYR A 62 -5.97 -9.38 -0.27
CA TYR A 62 -6.38 -7.96 -0.19
C TYR A 62 -6.79 -7.57 1.23
N GLY A 63 -7.54 -8.42 1.93
CA GLY A 63 -7.91 -8.22 3.33
C GLY A 63 -6.68 -8.18 4.23
N THR A 64 -5.77 -9.15 4.11
CA THR A 64 -4.50 -9.20 4.85
C THR A 64 -3.63 -7.97 4.57
N PHE A 65 -3.52 -7.53 3.32
CA PHE A 65 -2.84 -6.29 2.98
C PHE A 65 -3.45 -5.10 3.72
N THR A 66 -4.77 -4.97 3.71
CA THR A 66 -5.46 -3.82 4.32
C THR A 66 -5.27 -3.76 5.82
N GLU A 67 -5.36 -4.90 6.52
CA GLU A 67 -5.09 -4.98 7.96
C GLU A 67 -3.63 -4.58 8.25
N ARG A 68 -2.67 -5.16 7.52
CA ARG A 68 -1.24 -4.84 7.69
C ARG A 68 -0.90 -3.39 7.34
N PHE A 69 -1.59 -2.81 6.36
CA PHE A 69 -1.44 -1.40 6.01
C PHE A 69 -1.90 -0.48 7.15
N GLU A 70 -3.04 -0.78 7.79
CA GLU A 70 -3.50 -0.03 8.96
C GLU A 70 -2.52 -0.18 10.14
N GLU A 71 -2.02 -1.39 10.38
CA GLU A 71 -1.14 -1.73 11.51
C GLU A 71 0.30 -1.21 11.39
N VAL A 72 0.86 -1.18 10.19
CA VAL A 72 2.29 -0.89 9.97
C VAL A 72 2.49 0.44 9.23
N TYR A 73 1.70 0.71 8.19
CA TYR A 73 1.87 1.92 7.38
C TYR A 73 1.25 3.16 8.05
N LEU A 74 -0.01 3.06 8.49
CA LEU A 74 -0.73 4.19 9.10
C LEU A 74 -0.41 4.35 10.60
N ASN A 75 -0.25 3.24 11.29
CA ASN A 75 0.06 3.27 12.71
C ASN A 75 1.57 3.49 12.93
N GLN A 76 1.88 4.72 13.32
CA GLN A 76 3.22 5.16 13.70
C GLN A 76 3.18 5.59 15.16
N SER A 77 4.21 5.21 15.92
CA SER A 77 4.34 5.56 17.33
C SER A 77 4.56 7.07 17.51
N PHE A 78 4.19 7.60 18.68
CA PHE A 78 4.34 9.03 18.99
C PHE A 78 5.80 9.51 18.90
N TYR A 79 6.77 8.64 19.18
CA TYR A 79 8.21 8.97 19.16
C TYR A 79 8.93 8.47 17.91
N GLU A 80 8.21 7.88 16.98
CA GLU A 80 8.77 7.38 15.74
C GLU A 80 8.78 8.50 14.70
N ASN A 81 9.90 8.67 13.99
CA ASN A 81 10.07 9.68 12.96
C ASN A 81 10.60 8.99 11.69
N ARG A 82 9.68 8.59 10.81
CA ARG A 82 10.01 7.92 9.55
C ARG A 82 10.45 8.97 8.51
N SER A 83 11.58 8.70 7.87
CA SER A 83 11.95 9.34 6.61
C SER A 83 10.96 8.94 5.50
N ILE A 84 11.00 9.67 4.39
CA ILE A 84 10.16 9.33 3.25
C ILE A 84 10.62 8.01 2.63
N GLU A 85 11.93 7.74 2.59
CA GLU A 85 12.50 6.51 2.07
C GLU A 85 12.02 5.29 2.87
N GLU A 86 12.10 5.35 4.21
CA GLU A 86 11.56 4.28 5.07
C GLU A 86 10.07 4.05 4.84
N THR A 87 9.30 5.12 4.65
CA THR A 87 7.86 5.01 4.35
C THR A 87 7.61 4.32 3.02
N LEU A 88 8.41 4.64 1.99
CA LEU A 88 8.30 3.98 0.68
C LEU A 88 8.74 2.51 0.76
N ASP A 89 9.75 2.18 1.56
CA ASP A 89 10.21 0.80 1.75
C ASP A 89 9.15 -0.07 2.45
N ILE A 90 8.52 0.45 3.51
CA ILE A 90 7.36 -0.20 4.14
C ILE A 90 6.23 -0.42 3.13
N GLY A 91 6.01 0.55 2.24
CA GLY A 91 5.03 0.42 1.16
C GLY A 91 5.32 -0.78 0.24
N TRP A 92 6.57 -0.96 -0.16
CA TRP A 92 6.99 -2.10 -0.97
C TRP A 92 6.91 -3.44 -0.24
N GLU A 93 7.31 -3.47 1.04
CA GLU A 93 7.13 -4.65 1.90
C GLU A 93 5.66 -5.07 1.95
N LEU A 94 4.73 -4.13 2.15
CA LEU A 94 3.30 -4.44 2.15
C LEU A 94 2.81 -4.94 0.78
N LEU A 95 3.29 -4.37 -0.32
CA LEU A 95 2.93 -4.85 -1.66
C LEU A 95 3.36 -6.30 -1.92
N SER A 96 4.40 -6.81 -1.25
CA SER A 96 4.85 -8.20 -1.35
C SER A 96 3.80 -9.24 -0.92
N ILE A 97 2.80 -8.83 -0.13
CA ILE A 97 1.67 -9.69 0.27
C ILE A 97 0.86 -10.13 -0.96
N LEU A 98 0.81 -9.29 -1.99
CA LEU A 98 0.06 -9.55 -3.21
C LEU A 98 1.00 -10.05 -4.32
N PRO A 99 0.52 -10.92 -5.22
CA PRO A 99 1.32 -11.36 -6.34
C PRO A 99 1.59 -10.18 -7.30
N LYS A 100 2.75 -10.21 -7.96
CA LYS A 100 3.19 -9.18 -8.94
C LYS A 100 2.12 -8.84 -10.00
N THR A 101 1.25 -9.79 -10.36
CA THR A 101 0.14 -9.58 -11.31
C THR A 101 -0.88 -8.54 -10.85
N GLU A 102 -0.94 -8.23 -9.55
CA GLU A 102 -1.84 -7.23 -8.99
C GLU A 102 -1.24 -5.81 -8.95
N LEU A 103 0.05 -5.66 -9.25
CA LEU A 103 0.75 -4.37 -9.24
C LEU A 103 0.53 -3.57 -10.54
N LYS A 104 -0.74 -3.29 -10.85
CA LYS A 104 -1.21 -2.75 -12.14
C LYS A 104 -0.94 -1.26 -12.34
N ARG A 105 -0.56 -0.52 -11.30
CA ARG A 105 -0.35 0.94 -11.31
C ARG A 105 1.12 1.34 -11.13
N ILE A 106 2.02 0.37 -11.17
CA ILE A 106 3.46 0.60 -11.07
C ILE A 106 4.11 0.23 -12.38
N ARG A 107 5.01 1.07 -12.87
CA ARG A 107 5.83 0.74 -14.04
C ARG A 107 6.78 -0.43 -13.74
N ASP A 108 6.95 -1.32 -14.71
CA ASP A 108 7.80 -2.52 -14.58
C ASP A 108 9.21 -2.21 -14.07
N VAL A 109 9.81 -1.10 -14.54
CA VAL A 109 11.16 -0.67 -14.12
C VAL A 109 11.30 -0.49 -12.60
N PHE A 110 10.22 -0.14 -11.90
CA PHE A 110 10.24 0.01 -10.45
C PHE A 110 9.87 -1.27 -9.73
N ILE A 111 8.98 -2.08 -10.32
CA ILE A 111 8.72 -3.42 -9.79
C ILE A 111 10.02 -4.24 -9.80
N ASP A 112 10.73 -4.25 -10.92
CA ASP A 112 11.99 -5.01 -11.03
C ASP A 112 13.11 -4.48 -10.11
N LYS A 113 13.02 -3.21 -9.70
CA LYS A 113 14.03 -2.56 -8.86
C LYS A 113 13.76 -2.66 -7.36
N TYR A 114 12.49 -2.64 -6.95
CA TYR A 114 12.09 -2.47 -5.54
C TYR A 114 11.18 -3.57 -4.99
N TYR A 115 10.56 -4.38 -5.85
CA TYR A 115 9.74 -5.49 -5.40
C TYR A 115 10.62 -6.70 -5.07
N HIS A 116 10.81 -6.96 -3.78
CA HIS A 116 11.52 -8.12 -3.27
C HIS A 116 10.55 -9.01 -2.51
N THR A 117 10.54 -10.30 -2.83
CA THR A 117 9.83 -11.30 -2.00
C THR A 117 10.82 -11.89 -1.00
N GLU A 118 10.36 -12.41 0.15
CA GLU A 118 11.25 -13.02 1.17
C GLU A 118 12.09 -14.20 0.63
N ASP A 119 11.84 -14.66 -0.60
CA ASP A 119 12.55 -15.72 -1.30
C ASP A 119 13.69 -15.24 -2.24
N ASP A 120 14.00 -13.93 -2.30
CA ASP A 120 15.08 -13.33 -3.13
C ASP A 120 16.39 -13.05 -2.37
#